data_AF-L1JVA9-F1
#
_entry.id   AF-L1JVA9-F1
#
_cell.length_a   1.000
_cell.length_b   1.000
_cell.length_c   1.000
_cell.angle_alpha   90.00
_cell.angle_beta   90.00
_cell.angle_gamma   90.00
#
_symmetry.space_group_name_H-M   'P 1'
#
loop_
_entity.id
_entity.type
_entity.pdbx_description
1 polymer ?
#
loop_
_entity_poly.entity_id
_entity_poly.type
_entity_poly.pdbx_seq_one_letter_code
_entity_poly.pdbx_strand_id
1 'polypeptide(L)'
;MVRMSEEKWSKLMLSIVIDIIGILSYLIPVIAEFFDVFWAPLSSLLVFQMYGNRMLSGIAFIEEILPFTDIFPTATFGWLCQFTALGKWLGIQLEQPVRPNPRFRRMD
;
A
#
# COMPACT_ATOMS: atom_id res chain seq x y z
N MET A 1 23.02 -4.23 6.68
CA MET A 1 22.33 -5.54 6.68
C MET A 1 20.84 -5.29 6.88
N VAL A 2 20.05 -5.11 5.81
CA VAL A 2 18.58 -5.07 5.90
C VAL A 2 18.07 -6.36 5.29
N ARG A 3 17.31 -7.09 6.09
CA ARG A 3 16.82 -8.46 5.86
C ARG A 3 15.70 -8.43 4.82
N MET A 4 15.76 -9.31 3.82
CA MET A 4 14.69 -9.47 2.82
C MET A 4 13.34 -9.91 3.42
N SER A 5 13.33 -10.47 4.64
CA SER A 5 12.11 -10.76 5.40
C SER A 5 11.51 -9.50 6.03
N GLU A 6 12.35 -8.60 6.57
CA GLU A 6 11.88 -7.39 7.27
C GLU A 6 11.23 -6.41 6.30
N GLU A 7 11.75 -6.23 5.08
CA GLU A 7 11.11 -5.35 4.10
C GLU A 7 9.70 -5.83 3.72
N LYS A 8 9.52 -7.14 3.55
CA LYS A 8 8.21 -7.74 3.28
C LYS A 8 7.26 -7.50 4.44
N TRP A 9 7.68 -7.77 5.68
CA TRP A 9 6.83 -7.58 6.86
C TRP A 9 6.58 -6.10 7.17
N SER A 10 7.58 -5.22 6.99
CA SER A 10 7.44 -3.78 7.18
C SER A 10 6.48 -3.17 6.17
N LYS A 11 6.57 -3.56 4.89
CA LYS A 11 5.59 -3.13 3.88
C LYS A 11 4.19 -3.65 4.22
N LEU A 12 4.05 -4.88 4.72
CA LEU A 12 2.74 -5.40 5.14
C LEU A 12 2.16 -4.56 6.28
N MET A 13 2.97 -4.29 7.31
CA MET A 13 2.52 -3.48 8.45
C MET A 13 2.10 -2.08 8.01
N LEU A 14 2.89 -1.43 7.15
CA LEU A 14 2.54 -0.11 6.61
C LEU A 14 1.26 -0.16 5.79
N SER A 15 1.06 -1.21 4.99
CA SER A 15 -0.17 -1.41 4.20
C SER A 15 -1.40 -1.52 5.08
N ILE A 16 -1.32 -2.37 6.11
CA ILE A 16 -2.40 -2.57 7.07
C ILE A 16 -2.71 -1.27 7.81
N VAL A 17 -1.69 -0.50 8.21
CA VAL A 17 -1.90 0.80 8.87
C VAL A 17 -2.61 1.78 7.96
N ILE A 18 -2.21 1.88 6.68
CA ILE A 18 -2.88 2.75 5.70
C ILE A 18 -4.35 2.37 5.56
N ASP A 19 -4.64 1.08 5.33
CA ASP A 19 -6.02 0.61 5.15
C ASP A 19 -6.87 0.76 6.44
N ILE A 20 -6.29 0.56 7.63
CA ILE A 20 -7.00 0.77 8.91
C ILE A 20 -7.35 2.25 9.11
N ILE A 21 -6.47 3.17 8.71
CA ILE A 21 -6.76 4.59 8.82
C ILE A 21 -7.90 4.98 7.87
N GLY A 22 -7.92 4.48 6.64
CA GLY A 22 -9.04 4.68 5.71
C GLY A 22 -10.36 4.13 6.25
N ILE A 23 -10.35 2.90 6.79
CA ILE A 23 -11.57 2.29 7.38
C ILE A 23 -12.01 2.99 8.68
N LEU A 24 -11.12 3.75 9.35
CA LEU A 24 -11.48 4.53 10.53
C LEU A 24 -12.56 5.58 10.20
N SER A 25 -12.69 5.95 8.93
CA SER A 25 -13.71 6.85 8.41
C SER A 25 -15.14 6.35 8.68
N TYR A 26 -15.36 5.03 8.81
CA TYR A 26 -16.66 4.46 9.16
C TYR A 26 -17.07 4.66 10.62
N LEU A 27 -16.12 4.95 11.51
CA LEU A 27 -16.42 5.11 12.95
C LEU A 27 -17.09 6.47 13.24
N ILE A 28 -16.74 7.51 12.48
CA ILE A 28 -17.27 8.86 12.64
C ILE A 28 -17.49 9.51 11.26
N PRO A 29 -18.53 9.11 10.51
CA PRO A 29 -18.69 9.45 9.08
C PRO A 29 -18.65 10.95 8.79
N VAL A 30 -19.24 11.79 9.67
CA VAL A 30 -19.28 13.25 9.44
C VAL A 30 -17.92 13.94 9.60
N ILE A 31 -17.05 13.46 10.50
CA ILE A 31 -15.70 14.06 10.71
C ILE A 31 -14.72 13.47 9.71
N ALA A 32 -14.91 12.19 9.39
CA ALA A 32 -14.10 11.44 8.47
C ALA A 32 -14.12 12.00 7.04
N GLU A 33 -15.30 12.36 6.52
CA GLU A 33 -15.42 12.96 5.17
C GLU A 33 -14.59 14.25 4.99
N PHE A 34 -14.37 15.03 6.07
CA PHE A 34 -13.46 16.18 6.04
C PHE A 34 -11.98 15.78 6.09
N PHE A 35 -11.67 14.68 6.77
CA PHE A 35 -10.32 14.13 6.82
C PHE A 35 -9.90 13.53 5.47
N ASP A 36 -10.83 12.92 4.74
CA ASP A 36 -10.62 12.31 3.42
C ASP A 36 -10.06 13.31 2.38
N VAL A 37 -10.39 14.61 2.49
CA VAL A 37 -9.79 15.67 1.65
C VAL A 37 -8.26 15.73 1.77
N PHE A 38 -7.74 15.44 2.96
CA PHE A 38 -6.29 15.39 3.22
C PHE A 38 -5.74 13.97 3.12
N TRP A 39 -6.53 12.99 3.56
CA TRP A 39 -6.10 11.60 3.64
C TRP A 39 -6.09 10.92 2.28
N ALA A 40 -7.07 11.13 1.40
CA ALA A 40 -7.08 10.58 0.05
C ALA A 40 -5.81 10.89 -0.76
N PRO A 41 -5.34 12.16 -0.88
CA PRO A 41 -4.10 12.45 -1.59
C PRO A 41 -2.86 11.89 -0.86
N LEU A 42 -2.87 11.83 0.47
CA LEU A 42 -1.77 11.27 1.26
C LEU A 42 -1.68 9.74 1.09
N SER A 43 -2.79 9.03 1.24
CA SER A 43 -2.94 7.59 1.00
C SER A 43 -2.49 7.23 -0.42
N SER A 44 -2.98 7.97 -1.42
CA SER A 44 -2.58 7.81 -2.81
C SER A 44 -1.08 7.96 -3.03
N LEU A 45 -0.45 8.96 -2.39
CA LEU A 45 0.99 9.19 -2.46
C LEU A 45 1.79 8.08 -1.76
N LEU A 46 1.35 7.64 -0.57
CA LEU A 46 1.99 6.56 0.18
C LEU A 46 1.95 5.24 -0.61
N VAL A 47 0.79 4.89 -1.18
CA VAL A 47 0.62 3.71 -2.02
C VAL A 47 1.50 3.80 -3.28
N PHE A 48 1.59 4.98 -3.90
CA PHE A 48 2.50 5.19 -5.03
C PHE A 48 3.96 4.99 -4.63
N GLN A 49 4.39 5.53 -3.48
CA GLN A 49 5.75 5.35 -2.98
C GLN A 49 6.08 3.90 -2.62
N MET A 50 5.10 3.14 -2.13
CA MET A 50 5.29 1.76 -1.72
C MET A 50 5.39 0.78 -2.89
N TYR A 51 4.63 1.01 -3.97
CA TYR A 51 4.43 0.04 -5.05
C TYR A 51 4.81 0.55 -6.44
N GLY A 52 5.05 1.86 -6.59
CA GLY A 52 5.40 2.50 -7.87
C GLY A 52 4.29 2.42 -8.92
N ASN A 53 3.07 2.05 -8.52
CA ASN A 53 1.98 1.77 -9.45
C ASN A 53 0.91 2.85 -9.40
N ARG A 54 0.73 3.56 -10.52
CA ARG A 54 -0.25 4.66 -10.66
C ARG A 54 -1.69 4.19 -10.58
N MET A 55 -1.99 2.98 -11.04
CA MET A 55 -3.35 2.45 -11.01
C MET A 55 -3.75 2.14 -9.57
N LEU A 56 -2.87 1.48 -8.81
CA LEU A 56 -3.09 1.18 -7.40
C LEU A 56 -3.20 2.47 -6.54
N SER A 57 -2.34 3.45 -6.81
CA SER A 57 -2.40 4.78 -6.19
C SER A 57 -3.68 5.55 -6.54
N GLY A 58 -4.15 5.45 -7.78
CA GLY A 58 -5.43 6.05 -8.20
C GLY A 58 -6.63 5.36 -7.56
N ILE A 59 -6.61 4.04 -7.43
CA ILE A 59 -7.65 3.27 -6.72
C ILE A 59 -7.70 3.71 -5.25
N ALA A 60 -6.55 3.79 -4.57
CA ALA A 60 -6.47 4.27 -3.19
C ALA A 60 -7.00 5.71 -3.02
N PHE A 61 -6.79 6.58 -4.00
CA PHE A 61 -7.38 7.92 -3.98
C PHE A 61 -8.91 7.89 -4.12
N ILE A 62 -9.39 7.11 -5.08
CA ILE A 62 -10.82 7.04 -5.42
C ILE A 62 -11.61 6.42 -4.28
N GLU A 63 -11.07 5.38 -3.63
CA GLU A 63 -11.73 4.71 -2.52
C GLU A 63 -11.96 5.68 -1.36
N GLU A 64 -10.95 6.49 -1.01
CA GLU A 64 -10.96 7.43 0.13
C GLU A 64 -11.74 8.72 -0.16
N ILE A 65 -11.69 9.24 -1.40
CA ILE A 65 -12.38 10.50 -1.73
C ILE A 65 -13.90 10.31 -1.92
N LEU A 66 -14.34 9.07 -2.17
CA LEU A 66 -15.73 8.75 -2.37
C LEU A 66 -16.30 8.16 -1.07
N PRO A 67 -17.33 8.78 -0.49
CA PRO A 67 -17.96 8.20 0.69
C PRO A 67 -18.53 6.83 0.34
N PHE A 68 -18.48 5.91 1.30
CA PHE A 68 -18.97 4.53 1.22
C PHE A 68 -18.14 3.55 0.37
N THR A 69 -17.05 3.96 -0.28
CA THR A 69 -16.20 3.05 -1.09
C THR A 69 -14.96 2.49 -0.38
N ASP A 70 -14.63 2.98 0.82
CA ASP A 70 -13.47 2.59 1.66
C ASP A 70 -13.49 1.16 2.25
N ILE A 71 -14.13 0.22 1.57
CA ILE A 71 -14.23 -1.17 2.03
C ILE A 71 -13.01 -1.98 1.56
N PHE A 72 -12.38 -1.56 0.47
CA PHE A 72 -11.30 -2.32 -0.17
C PHE A 72 -9.94 -1.98 0.46
N PRO A 73 -9.21 -2.97 1.02
CA PRO A 73 -7.89 -2.74 1.60
C PRO A 73 -6.83 -2.64 0.49
N THR A 74 -6.81 -1.53 -0.23
CA THR A 74 -6.01 -1.36 -1.46
C THR A 74 -4.50 -1.42 -1.21
N ALA A 75 -4.01 -0.90 -0.09
CA ALA A 75 -2.58 -0.99 0.21
C ALA A 75 -2.20 -2.46 0.48
N THR A 76 -3.01 -3.18 1.27
CA THR A 76 -2.80 -4.62 1.56
C THR A 76 -2.95 -5.47 0.30
N PHE A 77 -3.86 -5.11 -0.62
CA PHE A 77 -3.97 -5.75 -1.93
C PHE A 77 -2.69 -5.55 -2.76
N GLY A 78 -2.14 -4.33 -2.76
CA GLY A 78 -0.82 -4.04 -3.35
C GLY A 78 0.27 -4.95 -2.82
N TRP A 79 0.29 -5.17 -1.49
CA TRP A 79 1.22 -6.10 -0.86
C TRP A 79 1.03 -7.54 -1.35
N LEU A 80 -0.22 -8.01 -1.43
CA LEU A 80 -0.54 -9.34 -1.95
C LEU A 80 -0.05 -9.49 -3.40
N CYS A 81 -0.31 -8.51 -4.25
CA CYS A 81 0.16 -8.50 -5.63
C CYS A 81 1.70 -8.55 -5.73
N GLN A 82 2.42 -7.85 -4.84
CA GLN A 82 3.88 -7.80 -4.84
C GLN A 82 4.54 -9.09 -4.36
N PHE A 83 4.04 -9.66 -3.26
CA PHE A 83 4.74 -10.71 -2.51
C PHE A 83 4.12 -12.11 -2.67
N THR A 84 3.03 -12.24 -3.42
CA THR A 84 2.41 -13.53 -3.77
C THR A 84 2.41 -13.75 -5.29
N ALA A 85 1.90 -14.89 -5.75
CA ALA A 85 1.73 -15.13 -7.18
C ALA A 85 0.64 -14.23 -7.81
N LEU A 86 -0.23 -13.62 -7.00
CA LEU A 86 -1.44 -12.91 -7.46
C LEU A 86 -1.13 -11.82 -8.49
N GLY A 87 -0.12 -10.98 -8.25
CA GLY A 87 0.25 -9.92 -9.19
C GLY A 87 0.64 -10.47 -10.56
N LYS A 88 1.33 -11.63 -10.60
CA LYS A 88 1.70 -12.31 -11.85
C LYS A 88 0.47 -12.87 -12.58
N TRP A 89 -0.45 -13.49 -11.84
CA TRP A 89 -1.71 -14.03 -12.39
C TRP A 89 -2.59 -12.92 -12.99
N LEU A 90 -2.62 -11.76 -12.35
CA LEU A 90 -3.39 -10.60 -12.79
C LEU A 90 -2.65 -9.71 -13.80
N GLY A 91 -1.40 -10.02 -14.14
CA GLY A 91 -0.59 -9.20 -15.04
C GLY A 91 -0.22 -7.81 -14.48
N ILE A 92 -0.33 -7.61 -13.16
CA ILE A 92 -0.03 -6.34 -12.50
C ILE A 92 1.49 -6.19 -12.35
N GLN A 93 2.02 -5.12 -12.92
CA GLN A 93 3.43 -4.75 -12.83
C GLN A 93 3.62 -3.77 -11.67
N LEU A 94 4.24 -4.24 -10.59
CA LEU A 94 4.64 -3.43 -9.45
C LEU A 94 6.17 -3.33 -9.40
N GLU A 95 6.67 -2.23 -8.84
CA GLU A 95 8.11 -2.07 -8.66
C GLU A 95 8.68 -3.18 -7.79
N GLN A 96 9.75 -3.81 -8.26
CA GLN A 96 10.38 -4.88 -7.50
C GLN A 96 11.02 -4.29 -6.23
N PRO A 97 10.92 -4.97 -5.07
CA PRO A 97 11.67 -4.54 -3.89
C PRO A 97 13.16 -4.47 -4.25
N VAL A 98 13.85 -3.46 -3.72
CA VAL A 98 15.28 -3.25 -3.95
C VAL A 98 16.01 -4.52 -3.54
N ARG A 99 16.51 -5.29 -4.52
CA ARG A 99 17.28 -6.49 -4.19
C ARG A 99 18.60 -6.06 -3.58
N PRO A 100 18.96 -6.51 -2.37
CA PRO A 100 20.27 -6.23 -1.82
C PRO A 100 21.34 -6.73 -2.78
N ASN A 101 22.31 -5.87 -3.11
CA ASN A 101 23.37 -6.20 -4.07
C ASN A 101 24.14 -7.45 -3.60
N PRO A 102 24.22 -8.52 -4.42
CA PRO A 102 24.83 -9.79 -4.01
C PRO A 102 26.30 -9.67 -3.61
N ARG A 103 27.01 -8.63 -4.02
CA ARG A 103 28.43 -8.40 -3.66
C ARG A 103 28.65 -8.16 -2.17
N PHE A 104 27.63 -7.70 -1.44
CA PHE A 104 27.74 -7.42 0.00
C PHE A 104 27.31 -8.62 0.88
N ARG A 105 27.28 -9.83 0.31
CA ARG A 105 26.83 -11.07 0.98
C ARG A 105 27.96 -11.93 1.58
N ARG A 106 29.22 -11.47 1.57
CA ARG A 106 30.38 -12.25 2.07
C ARG A 106 31.29 -11.45 3.00
N MET A 107 30.72 -10.85 4.04
CA MET A 107 31.49 -10.15 5.07
C MET A 107 30.89 -10.44 6.45
N ASP A 108 30.78 -11.73 6.76
CA ASP A 108 30.49 -12.31 8.07
C ASP A 108 31.03 -13.74 8.11
#